data_AF-W1YR76-F1
#
_entry.id   AF-W1YR76-F1
#
_cell.length_a   1.000
_cell.length_b   1.000
_cell.length_c   1.000
_cell.angle_alpha   90.00
_cell.angle_beta   90.00
_cell.angle_gamma   90.00
#
_symmetry.space_group_name_H-M   'P 1'
#
loop_
_entity.id
_entity.type
_entity.pdbx_description
1 polymer ?
#
loop_
_entity_poly.entity_id
_entity_poly.type
_entity_poly.pdbx_seq_one_letter_code
_entity_poly.pdbx_strand_id
1 'polypeptide(L)'
;DIKQIEPKTKLMGQIIAAAILVAYDIRVDFINLPWGGVVYLKYWAAPLTIFWIVGFTNIVNLIDGLDGLAAGISFIACIAVCAMTLQLGQTDLACISLA
;
A
#
# COMPACT_ATOMS: atom_id res chain seq x y z
N ASP A 1 -11.46 9.03 14.28
CA ASP A 1 -12.25 8.46 15.38
C ASP A 1 -13.17 9.46 16.10
N ILE A 2 -12.83 10.75 16.15
CA ILE A 2 -13.67 11.77 16.85
C ILE A 2 -14.90 12.23 16.02
N LYS A 3 -14.90 12.00 14.70
CA LYS A 3 -16.07 12.23 13.82
C LYS A 3 -16.42 10.94 13.09
N GLN A 4 -17.68 10.51 13.18
CA GLN A 4 -18.24 9.55 12.25
C GLN A 4 -18.37 10.25 10.89
N ILE A 5 -17.33 10.11 10.08
CA ILE A 5 -17.29 10.61 8.71
C ILE A 5 -17.98 9.56 7.84
N GLU A 6 -18.86 10.00 6.95
CA GLU A 6 -19.52 9.07 6.02
C GLU A 6 -18.47 8.27 5.21
N PRO A 7 -18.72 6.97 4.95
CA PRO A 7 -17.81 6.12 4.18
C PRO A 7 -17.41 6.72 2.83
N LYS A 8 -18.34 7.45 2.18
CA LYS A 8 -18.10 8.15 0.92
C LYS A 8 -17.03 9.24 1.05
N THR A 9 -17.09 10.03 2.13
CA THR A 9 -16.12 11.10 2.40
C THR A 9 -14.75 10.53 2.80
N LYS A 10 -14.72 9.41 3.53
CA LYS A 10 -13.46 8.68 3.82
C LYS A 10 -12.79 8.17 2.53
N LEU A 11 -13.59 7.59 1.63
CA LEU A 11 -13.10 7.09 0.34
C LEU A 11 -12.58 8.23 -0.55
N MET A 12 -13.30 9.35 -0.62
CA MET A 12 -12.83 10.54 -1.37
C MET A 12 -11.48 11.05 -0.85
N GLY A 13 -11.29 11.10 0.47
CA GLY A 13 -10.01 11.48 1.07
C GLY A 13 -8.87 10.53 0.68
N GLN A 14 -9.13 9.21 0.68
CA GLN A 14 -8.16 8.21 0.25
C GLN A 14 -7.81 8.34 -1.24
N ILE A 15 -8.81 8.59 -2.09
CA ILE A 15 -8.59 8.81 -3.53
C ILE A 15 -7.73 10.06 -3.76
N ILE A 16 -8.01 11.16 -3.06
CA ILE A 16 -7.23 12.40 -3.15
C ILE A 16 -5.78 12.15 -2.70
N ALA A 17 -5.58 11.48 -1.56
CA ALA A 17 -4.25 11.15 -1.07
C ALA A 17 -3.46 10.28 -2.07
N ALA A 18 -4.11 9.26 -2.64
CA ALA A 18 -3.50 8.41 -3.66
C ALA A 18 -3.19 9.18 -4.96
N ALA A 19 -4.07 10.10 -5.37
CA ALA A 19 -3.84 10.94 -6.54
C ALA A 19 -2.65 11.89 -6.36
N ILE A 20 -2.44 12.42 -5.16
CA ILE A 20 -1.26 13.24 -4.84
C ILE A 20 0.02 12.42 -5.02
N LEU A 21 0.08 11.19 -4.49
CA LEU A 21 1.24 10.31 -4.66
C LEU A 21 1.56 10.06 -6.14
N VAL A 22 0.54 9.74 -6.94
CA VAL A 22 0.70 9.53 -8.39
C VAL A 22 1.15 10.82 -9.10
N ALA A 23 0.75 12.00 -8.65
CA ALA A 23 1.21 13.28 -9.19
C ALA A 23 2.70 13.53 -8.93
N TYR A 24 3.26 12.97 -7.86
CA TYR A 24 4.70 12.96 -7.56
C TYR A 24 5.45 11.78 -8.21
N ASP A 25 4.85 11.14 -9.21
CA ASP A 25 5.43 9.98 -9.93
C ASP A 25 5.63 8.73 -9.05
N ILE A 26 5.02 8.69 -7.86
CA ILE A 26 5.00 7.51 -7.00
C ILE A 26 3.90 6.57 -7.51
N ARG A 27 4.25 5.74 -8.49
CA ARG A 27 3.33 4.78 -9.12
C ARG A 27 4.02 3.49 -9.53
N VAL A 28 3.20 2.46 -9.76
CA VAL A 28 3.66 1.16 -10.25
C VAL A 28 3.64 1.18 -11.79
N ASP A 29 4.79 1.44 -12.41
CA ASP A 29 4.90 1.51 -13.89
C ASP A 29 4.98 0.13 -14.55
N PHE A 30 5.50 -0.87 -13.85
CA PHE A 30 5.63 -2.23 -14.35
C PHE A 30 5.49 -3.27 -13.23
N ILE A 31 5.08 -4.48 -13.62
CA ILE A 31 4.99 -5.64 -12.73
C ILE A 31 5.89 -6.75 -13.29
N ASN A 32 6.76 -7.28 -12.44
CA ASN A 32 7.55 -8.47 -12.74
C ASN A 32 6.70 -9.71 -12.50
N LEU A 33 6.61 -10.59 -13.49
CA LEU A 33 5.92 -11.87 -13.37
C LEU A 33 6.83 -12.91 -12.70
N PRO A 34 6.30 -13.73 -11.78
CA PRO A 34 7.11 -14.72 -11.06
C PRO A 34 7.68 -15.83 -11.95
N TRP A 35 7.07 -16.09 -13.11
CA TRP A 35 7.54 -17.02 -14.14
C TRP A 35 8.40 -16.35 -15.22
N GLY A 36 8.81 -15.09 -15.00
CA GLY A 36 9.59 -14.30 -15.95
C GLY A 36 8.73 -13.39 -16.82
N GLY A 37 9.35 -12.30 -17.29
CA GLY A 37 8.71 -11.25 -18.08
C GLY A 37 8.27 -10.04 -17.26
N VAL A 38 8.10 -8.92 -17.96
CA VAL A 38 7.72 -7.62 -17.39
C VAL A 38 6.48 -7.11 -18.10
N VAL A 39 5.43 -6.78 -17.35
CA VAL A 39 4.24 -6.12 -17.87
C VAL A 39 4.35 -4.63 -17.58
N TYR A 40 4.39 -3.81 -18.63
CA TYR A 40 4.39 -2.35 -18.51
C TYR A 40 2.95 -1.82 -18.53
N LEU A 41 2.57 -1.10 -17.48
CA LEU A 41 1.20 -0.62 -17.30
C LEU A 41 0.90 0.63 -18.14
N LYS A 42 1.92 1.43 -18.46
CA LYS A 42 1.80 2.67 -19.25
C LYS A 42 0.65 3.55 -18.70
N TYR A 43 -0.38 3.81 -19.51
CA TYR A 43 -1.55 4.62 -19.12
C TYR A 43 -2.36 4.02 -17.94
N TRP A 44 -2.25 2.70 -17.71
CA TRP A 44 -2.91 2.04 -16.57
C TRP A 44 -2.16 2.18 -15.25
N ALA A 45 -0.91 2.65 -15.26
CA ALA A 45 -0.09 2.76 -14.05
C ALA A 45 -0.76 3.64 -12.99
N ALA A 46 -1.24 4.82 -13.39
CA ALA A 46 -1.91 5.77 -12.51
C ALA A 46 -3.22 5.23 -11.90
N PRO A 47 -4.25 4.82 -12.67
CA PRO A 47 -5.50 4.34 -12.09
C PRO A 47 -5.32 3.06 -11.28
N LEU A 48 -4.43 2.15 -11.70
CA LEU A 48 -4.20 0.91 -10.95
C LEU A 48 -3.46 1.18 -9.63
N THR A 49 -2.50 2.11 -9.61
CA THR A 49 -1.84 2.54 -8.37
C THR A 49 -2.85 3.16 -7.40
N ILE A 50 -3.72 4.04 -7.89
CA ILE A 50 -4.76 4.65 -7.05
C ILE A 50 -5.70 3.58 -6.49
N PHE A 51 -6.19 2.67 -7.34
CA PHE A 51 -7.02 1.56 -6.91
C PHE A 51 -6.32 0.69 -5.87
N TRP A 52 -5.03 0.39 -6.07
CA TRP A 52 -4.23 -0.40 -5.14
C TRP A 52 -4.11 0.26 -3.77
N ILE A 53 -3.75 1.54 -3.71
CA ILE A 53 -3.59 2.29 -2.45
C ILE A 53 -4.92 2.36 -1.69
N VAL A 54 -6.00 2.76 -2.37
CA VAL A 54 -7.33 2.91 -1.76
C VAL A 54 -7.87 1.55 -1.33
N GLY A 55 -7.76 0.54 -2.19
CA GLY A 55 -8.21 -0.82 -1.93
C GLY A 55 -7.49 -1.46 -0.74
N PHE A 56 -6.17 -1.36 -0.69
CA PHE A 56 -5.36 -1.90 0.41
C PHE A 56 -5.70 -1.21 1.74
N THR A 57 -5.81 0.13 1.74
CA THR A 57 -6.20 0.90 2.93
C THR A 57 -7.57 0.47 3.45
N ASN A 58 -8.52 0.21 2.55
CA ASN A 58 -9.85 -0.25 2.92
C ASN A 58 -9.85 -1.69 3.45
N ILE A 59 -9.08 -2.60 2.84
CA ILE A 59 -8.96 -4.00 3.28
C ILE A 59 -8.37 -4.08 4.69
N VAL A 60 -7.28 -3.37 4.97
CA VAL A 60 -6.68 -3.35 6.31
C VAL A 60 -7.70 -2.84 7.34
N ASN A 61 -8.40 -1.74 7.04
CA ASN A 61 -9.44 -1.19 7.91
C ASN A 61 -10.66 -2.12 8.09
N LEU A 62 -10.94 -3.02 7.14
CA LEU A 62 -12.01 -4.04 7.29
C LEU A 62 -11.56 -5.19 8.19
N ILE A 63 -10.30 -5.59 8.11
CA ILE A 63 -9.72 -6.69 8.92
C ILE A 63 -9.50 -6.25 10.37
N ASP A 64 -9.23 -4.96 10.60
CA ASP A 64 -9.02 -4.35 11.93
C ASP A 64 -10.31 -4.28 12.79
N GLY A 65 -11.46 -4.66 12.25
CA GLY A 65 -12.73 -4.76 12.99
C GLY A 65 -12.86 -5.99 13.91
N LEU A 66 -11.85 -6.87 13.94
CA LEU A 66 -11.82 -8.12 14.71
C LEU A 66 -10.55 -8.18 15.57
N ASP A 67 -10.74 -8.31 16.90
CA ASP A 67 -9.73 -8.34 17.97
C ASP A 67 -8.34 -8.84 17.54
N GLY A 68 -7.37 -7.92 17.46
CA GLY A 68 -5.93 -8.21 17.35
C GLY A 68 -5.42 -8.82 16.04
N LEU A 69 -6.30 -9.19 15.11
CA LEU A 69 -5.93 -9.86 13.85
C LEU A 69 -5.13 -8.94 12.92
N ALA A 70 -5.53 -7.68 12.80
CA ALA A 70 -4.83 -6.69 11.97
C ALA A 70 -3.43 -6.38 12.51
N ALA A 71 -3.24 -6.37 13.83
CA ALA A 71 -1.94 -6.18 14.45
C ALA A 71 -0.98 -7.33 14.12
N GLY A 72 -1.46 -8.59 14.19
CA GLY A 72 -0.66 -9.76 13.82
C GLY A 72 -0.28 -9.79 12.33
N ILE A 73 -1.23 -9.48 11.44
CA ILE A 73 -0.97 -9.44 9.99
C ILE A 73 0.01 -8.33 9.64
N SER A 74 -0.13 -7.15 10.26
CA SER A 74 0.77 -6.02 10.04
C SER A 74 2.18 -6.34 10.53
N PHE A 75 2.32 -7.02 11.67
CA PHE A 75 3.62 -7.45 12.18
C PHE A 75 4.34 -8.43 11.24
N ILE A 76 3.62 -9.43 10.71
CA ILE A 76 4.19 -10.38 9.73
C ILE A 76 4.58 -9.65 8.44
N ALA A 77 3.77 -8.70 7.98
CA ALA A 77 4.07 -7.89 6.79
C ALA A 77 5.32 -7.02 6.99
N CYS A 78 5.47 -6.37 8.14
CA CYS A 78 6.66 -5.59 8.49
C CYS A 78 7.94 -6.42 8.44
N ILE A 79 7.93 -7.64 8.99
CA ILE A 79 9.09 -8.55 8.93
C ILE A 79 9.42 -8.92 7.48
N ALA A 80 8.41 -9.24 6.66
CA ALA A 80 8.62 -9.59 5.26
C ALA A 80 9.24 -8.42 4.46
N VAL A 81 8.74 -7.20 4.67
CA VAL A 81 9.27 -5.98 4.04
C VAL A 81 10.70 -5.72 4.50
N CYS A 82 10.96 -5.80 5.81
CA CYS A 82 12.30 -5.62 6.38
C CYS A 82 13.31 -6.58 5.73
N ALA A 83 12.97 -7.88 5.67
CA ALA A 83 13.81 -8.90 5.06
C ALA A 83 14.09 -8.62 3.57
N MET A 84 13.10 -8.14 2.83
CA MET A 84 13.25 -7.76 1.43
C MET A 84 14.16 -6.53 1.26
N THR A 85 13.96 -5.50 2.07
CA THR A 85 14.76 -4.26 2.00
C THR A 85 16.22 -4.49 2.42
N LEU A 86 16.48 -5.40 3.36
CA LEU A 86 17.84 -5.83 3.73
C LEU A 86 18.54 -6.55 2.57
N GLN A 87 17.82 -7.42 1.84
CA GLN A 87 18.37 -8.07 0.64
C GLN A 87 18.70 -7.07 -0.48
N LEU A 88 17.95 -5.98 -0.57
CA LEU A 88 18.19 -4.88 -1.51
C LEU A 88 19.29 -3.90 -1.03
N GLY A 89 19.88 -4.12 0.16
CA GLY A 89 20.90 -3.24 0.74
C GLY A 89 20.35 -1.88 1.23
N GLN A 90 19.03 -1.72 1.31
CA GLN A 90 18.36 -0.49 1.71
C GLN A 90 18.07 -0.50 3.22
N THR A 91 19.12 -0.28 4.02
CA THR A 91 19.03 -0.30 5.49
C THR A 91 18.09 0.75 6.06
N ASP A 92 17.99 1.92 5.42
CA ASP A 92 17.11 3.00 5.88
C ASP A 92 15.62 2.61 5.82
N LEU A 93 15.22 1.94 4.74
CA LEU A 93 13.85 1.43 4.56
C LEU A 93 13.56 0.26 5.50
N ALA A 94 14.58 -0.57 5.78
CA ALA A 94 14.46 -1.66 6.74
C ALA A 94 14.15 -1.12 8.14
N CYS A 95 14.84 -0.05 8.58
CA CYS A 95 14.57 0.60 9.86
C CYS A 95 13.15 1.17 9.92
N ILE A 96 12.68 1.83 8.85
CA ILE A 96 11.32 2.39 8.78
C ILE A 96 10.26 1.29 8.86
N SER A 97 10.50 0.12 8.27
CA SER A 97 9.54 -1.00 8.31
C SER A 97 9.35 -1.65 9.70
N LEU A 98 10.29 -1.41 10.63
CA LEU A 98 10.28 -1.93 12.00
C LEU A 98 9.91 -0.87 13.05
N ALA A 99 9.81 0.40 12.66
CA ALA A 99 9.46 1.53 13.52
C ALA A 99 7.94 1.69 13.65
#